data_AF-A0A830F3K3-F1
#
_entry.id   AF-A0A830F3K3-F1
#
_cell.length_a   1.000
_cell.length_b   1.000
_cell.length_c   1.000
_cell.angle_alpha   90.00
_cell.angle_beta   90.00
_cell.angle_gamma   90.00
#
_symmetry.space_group_name_H-M   'P 1'
#
loop_
_entity.id
_entity.type
_entity.pdbx_description
1 polymer ?
#
loop_
_entity_poly.entity_id
_entity_poly.type
_entity_poly.pdbx_seq_one_letter_code
_entity_poly.pdbx_strand_id
1 'polypeptide(L)' 'MSSESDEPAVDCPRCGGTLEALVFEEHRAVVCEDCGFADVPADHSPAEREDESWDAALRRFLEG' A
#
# COMPACT_ATOMS: atom_id res chain seq x y z
N MET A 1 -12.30 25.52 -5.55
CA MET A 1 -11.64 24.21 -5.63
C MET A 1 -10.69 24.20 -4.45
N SER A 2 -11.11 23.53 -3.38
CA SER A 2 -10.40 23.48 -2.11
C SER A 2 -9.06 22.79 -2.32
N SER A 3 -7.98 23.43 -1.92
CA SER A 3 -6.69 22.78 -1.74
C SER A 3 -6.81 21.98 -0.44
N GLU A 4 -7.19 20.71 -0.56
CA GLU A 4 -7.15 19.76 0.55
C GLU A 4 -5.68 19.51 0.91
N SER A 5 -5.28 20.14 2.01
CA SER A 5 -4.36 19.67 3.05
C SER A 5 -3.26 18.68 2.63
N ASP A 6 -2.11 19.21 2.23
CA ASP A 6 -0.81 18.52 2.26
C ASP A 6 -0.17 18.64 3.66
N GLU A 7 -0.96 18.44 4.72
CA GLU A 7 -0.41 18.28 6.08
C GLU A 7 -0.31 16.77 6.33
N PRO A 8 0.89 16.22 6.62
CA PRO A 8 1.01 14.80 6.90
C PRO A 8 0.20 14.50 8.16
N ALA A 9 -0.87 13.71 8.03
CA ALA A 9 -1.58 13.18 9.18
C ALA A 9 -0.53 12.51 10.09
N VAL A 10 -0.39 13.01 11.33
CA VAL A 10 0.54 12.44 12.33
C VAL A 10 -0.03 11.18 12.97
N ASP A 11 -1.34 10.95 12.79
CA ASP A 11 -2.09 9.84 13.35
C ASP A 11 -2.36 8.78 12.29
N CYS A 12 -2.11 7.52 12.65
CA CYS A 12 -2.31 6.37 11.80
C CYS A 12 -3.80 6.22 11.45
N PRO A 13 -4.20 6.17 10.16
CA PRO A 13 -5.60 6.07 9.78
C PRO A 13 -6.25 4.73 10.15
N ARG A 14 -5.44 3.72 10.52
CA ARG A 14 -5.91 2.39 10.90
C ARG A 14 -6.16 2.23 12.40
N CYS A 15 -5.38 2.88 13.25
CA CYS A 15 -5.43 2.65 14.69
C CYS A 15 -5.35 3.92 15.55
N GLY A 16 -5.08 5.09 14.96
CA GLY A 16 -4.87 6.34 15.67
C GLY A 16 -3.51 6.44 16.39
N GLY A 17 -2.62 5.46 16.21
CA GLY A 17 -1.24 5.49 16.74
C GLY A 17 -0.37 6.53 16.02
N THR A 18 0.83 6.79 16.53
CA THR A 18 1.73 7.77 15.94
C THR A 18 2.42 7.20 14.69
N LEU A 19 2.53 8.04 13.65
CA LEU A 19 3.26 7.70 12.44
C LEU A 19 4.74 8.12 12.53
N GLU A 20 5.61 7.25 12.04
CA GLU A 20 7.06 7.45 11.99
C GLU A 20 7.55 7.55 10.55
N ALA A 21 8.53 8.41 10.30
CA ALA A 21 9.14 8.56 8.98
C ALA A 21 10.43 7.74 8.88
N LEU A 22 10.46 6.79 7.94
CA LEU A 22 11.67 6.06 7.55
C LEU A 22 12.28 6.75 6.34
N VAL A 23 13.58 7.03 6.41
CA VAL A 23 14.34 7.68 5.32
C VAL A 23 15.49 6.77 4.92
N PHE A 24 15.57 6.42 3.65
CA PHE A 24 16.63 5.59 3.07
C PHE A 24 17.10 6.18 1.75
N GLU A 25 18.32 6.73 1.73
CA GLU A 25 18.86 7.48 0.59
C GLU A 25 17.88 8.55 0.10
N GLU A 26 17.35 8.40 -1.12
CA GLU A 26 16.41 9.32 -1.77
C GLU A 26 14.95 8.96 -1.50
N HIS A 27 14.69 7.90 -0.74
CA HIS A 27 13.36 7.38 -0.46
C HIS A 27 12.88 7.74 0.95
N ARG A 28 11.59 8.04 1.05
CA ARG A 28 10.89 8.31 2.31
C ARG A 28 9.62 7.46 2.37
N ALA A 29 9.38 6.83 3.51
CA ALA A 29 8.14 6.11 3.82
C ALA A 29 7.60 6.56 5.18
N VAL A 30 6.30 6.47 5.38
CA VAL A 30 5.65 6.73 6.67
C VAL A 30 5.02 5.44 7.17
N VAL A 31 5.33 5.03 8.40
CA VAL A 31 4.90 3.75 8.98
C VAL A 31 4.27 3.92 10.35
N CYS A 32 3.41 2.98 10.73
CA CYS A 32 2.92 2.82 12.09
C CYS A 32 3.42 1.49 12.64
N GLU A 33 4.30 1.53 13.64
CA GLU A 33 4.83 0.31 14.26
C GLU A 33 3.76 -0.44 15.09
N ASP A 34 2.73 0.26 15.58
CA ASP A 34 1.67 -0.34 16.40
C ASP A 34 0.81 -1.34 15.64
N CYS A 35 0.48 -1.06 14.37
CA CYS A 35 -0.44 -1.88 13.58
C CYS A 35 0.11 -2.34 12.23
N GLY A 36 1.36 -1.99 11.90
CA GLY A 36 2.01 -2.33 10.64
C GLY A 36 1.42 -1.60 9.42
N PHE A 37 0.79 -0.42 9.62
CA PHE A 37 0.41 0.42 8.49
C PHE A 37 1.66 1.04 7.86
N ALA A 38 1.71 1.13 6.55
CA ALA A 38 2.74 1.85 5.83
C ALA A 38 2.10 2.60 4.66
N ASP A 39 2.34 3.91 4.59
CA ASP A 39 1.95 4.73 3.47
C ASP A 39 3.03 4.65 2.39
N VAL A 40 2.90 3.62 1.56
CA VAL A 40 3.79 3.36 0.42
C VAL A 40 2.96 3.50 -0.84
N PRO A 41 3.37 4.35 -1.81
CA PRO A 41 2.75 4.36 -3.12
C PRO A 41 2.80 2.95 -3.72
N ALA A 42 1.64 2.32 -3.83
CA ALA A 42 1.50 1.02 -4.47
C ALA A 42 0.94 1.23 -5.87
N ASP A 43 1.64 0.70 -6.87
CA ASP A 43 1.05 0.58 -8.20
C ASP A 43 0.07 -0.59 -8.20
N HIS A 44 -1.22 -0.26 -8.23
CA HIS A 44 -2.31 -1.23 -8.33
C HIS A 44 -2.65 -1.60 -9.77
N SER A 45 -1.88 -1.10 -10.74
CA SER A 45 -2.00 -1.53 -12.12
C SER A 45 -1.63 -3.01 -12.22
N PRO A 46 -2.38 -3.81 -13.00
CA PRO A 46 -1.94 -5.16 -13.29
C PRO A 46 -0.57 -5.10 -13.97
N ALA A 47 0.39 -5.90 -13.49
CA ALA A 47 1.59 -6.16 -14.27
C ALA A 47 1.17 -6.68 -15.65
N GLU A 48 1.89 -6.27 -16.70
CA GLU A 48 1.59 -6.73 -18.06
C GLU A 48 1.58 -8.26 -18.10
N ARG A 49 0.39 -8.83 -18.28
CA ARG A 49 0.16 -10.28 -18.28
C ARG A 49 -0.91 -10.62 -19.29
N GLU A 50 -0.82 -11.83 -19.82
CA GLU A 50 -1.91 -12.39 -20.63
C GLU A 50 -3.16 -12.49 -19.76
N ASP A 51 -4.31 -12.08 -20.31
CA ASP A 51 -5.61 -12.24 -19.68
C ASP A 51 -5.89 -13.74 -19.49
N GLU A 52 -5.78 -14.23 -18.25
CA GLU A 52 -6.23 -15.58 -17.90
C GLU A 52 -7.68 -15.56 -17.42
N SER A 53 -8.44 -16.61 -17.74
CA SER A 53 -9.77 -16.76 -17.17
C SER A 53 -9.68 -17.13 -15.68
N TRP A 54 -10.67 -16.69 -14.89
CA TRP A 54 -10.81 -17.11 -13.50
C TRP A 54 -10.81 -18.63 -13.31
N ASP A 55 -11.44 -19.34 -14.24
CA ASP A 55 -11.53 -20.81 -14.21
C ASP A 55 -10.14 -21.45 -14.39
N ALA A 56 -9.31 -20.91 -15.30
CA ALA A 56 -7.91 -21.34 -15.45
C ALA A 56 -7.06 -21.01 -14.21
N ALA A 57 -7.20 -19.81 -13.65
CA ALA A 57 -6.48 -19.38 -12.46
C ALA A 57 -6.81 -20.25 -11.23
N LEU A 58 -8.09 -20.55 -11.02
CA LEU A 58 -8.55 -21.39 -9.92
C LEU A 58 -8.09 -22.83 -10.07
N ARG A 59 -8.14 -23.41 -11.29
CA ARG A 59 -7.58 -24.76 -11.52
C ARG A 59 -6.10 -24.82 -11.16
N ARG A 60 -5.28 -23.88 -11.64
CA ARG A 60 -3.84 -23.81 -11.33
C ARG A 60 -3.57 -23.73 -9.82
N PHE A 61 -4.37 -22.99 -9.07
CA PHE A 61 -4.21 -22.87 -7.61
C PHE A 61 -4.58 -24.17 -6.87
N LEU A 62 -5.65 -24.84 -7.31
CA LEU A 62 -6.17 -26.05 -6.67
C LEU A 62 -5.38 -27.32 -7.05
N GLU A 63 -4.82 -27.35 -8.26
CA GLU A 63 -4.04 -28.46 -8.81
C GLU A 63 -2.53 -28.34 -8.54
N GLY A 64 -2.12 -27.36 -7.72
CA GLY A 64 -0.73 -27.04 -7.39
C GLY A 64 0.11 -28.22 -6.93
#